data_AF-A0A7J4ECV4-F1
#
_entry.id   AF-A0A7J4ECV4-F1
#
_cell.length_a   1.000
_cell.length_b   1.000
_cell.length_c   1.000
_cell.angle_alpha   90.00
_cell.angle_beta   90.00
_cell.angle_gamma   90.00
#
_symmetry.space_group_name_H-M   'P 1'
#
loop_
_entity.id
_entity.type
_entity.pdbx_description
1 polymer ?
#
loop_
_entity_poly.entity_id
_entity_poly.type
_entity_poly.pdbx_seq_one_letter_code
_entity_poly.pdbx_strand_id
1 'polypeptide(L)'
;MSEEEEKIPRTFLKALDEFYRNSDVVFKEFDEIQGRYSKGEDIIADLKEFRSKRPGIFMVINNIFHKEVELEDKLERGKIGKEERDKIQEFKDRFSDLADEIDLLVLGELGLGG
;
A
#
# COMPACT_ATOMS: atom_id res chain seq x y z
N MET A 1 -11.38 34.23 2.94
CA MET A 1 -11.95 32.90 2.62
C MET A 1 -10.85 31.92 2.95
N SER A 2 -10.90 31.33 4.15
CA SER A 2 -9.91 30.35 4.58
C SER A 2 -10.47 28.99 4.21
N GLU A 3 -10.27 28.60 2.96
CA GLU A 3 -10.48 27.22 2.55
C GLU A 3 -9.63 26.36 3.48
N GLU A 4 -10.29 25.48 4.22
CA GLU A 4 -9.65 24.43 4.98
C GLU A 4 -8.66 23.74 4.04
N GLU A 5 -7.36 23.98 4.24
CA GLU A 5 -6.35 23.00 3.87
C GLU A 5 -6.83 21.70 4.51
N GLU A 6 -7.43 20.83 3.71
CA GLU A 6 -7.75 19.45 4.06
C GLU A 6 -6.41 18.82 4.47
N LYS A 7 -6.07 18.96 5.76
CA LYS A 7 -4.78 18.57 6.28
C LYS A 7 -4.69 17.08 6.06
N ILE A 8 -3.80 16.66 5.18
CA ILE A 8 -3.52 15.26 4.98
C ILE A 8 -3.31 14.63 6.36
N PRO A 9 -4.00 13.51 6.65
CA PRO A 9 -3.87 12.86 7.93
C PRO A 9 -2.39 12.62 8.24
N ARG A 10 -1.92 13.12 9.39
CA ARG A 10 -0.52 12.90 9.83
C ARG A 10 -0.16 11.43 9.88
N THR A 11 -1.15 10.57 10.14
CA THR A 11 -1.03 9.11 10.11
C THR A 11 -0.66 8.60 8.73
N PHE A 12 -1.24 9.15 7.66
CA PHE A 12 -0.91 8.80 6.28
C PHE A 12 0.52 9.24 5.94
N LEU A 13 0.89 10.49 6.22
CA LEU A 13 2.25 10.99 5.95
C LEU A 13 3.32 10.18 6.69
N LYS A 14 3.06 9.81 7.95
CA LYS A 14 3.96 8.97 8.73
C LYS A 14 4.08 7.57 8.14
N ALA A 15 2.96 6.96 7.75
CA ALA A 15 2.96 5.64 7.12
C ALA A 15 3.69 5.64 5.77
N LEU A 16 3.58 6.74 5.01
CA LEU A 16 4.27 6.93 3.75
C LEU A 16 5.78 7.07 3.92
N ASP A 17 6.23 7.91 4.87
CA ASP A 17 7.65 8.01 5.24
C ASP A 17 8.18 6.65 5.73
N GLU A 18 7.39 5.90 6.48
CA GLU A 18 7.75 4.56 6.95
C GLU A 18 7.86 3.56 5.79
N PHE A 19 6.93 3.59 4.82
CA PHE A 19 7.00 2.80 3.59
C PHE A 19 8.27 3.13 2.80
N TYR A 20 8.58 4.41 2.59
CA TYR A 20 9.76 4.82 1.85
C TYR A 20 11.06 4.38 2.54
N ARG A 21 11.19 4.62 3.85
CA ARG A 21 12.37 4.22 4.63
C ARG A 21 12.57 2.71 4.68
N ASN A 22 11.49 1.94 4.67
CA ASN A 22 11.54 0.48 4.70
C ASN A 22 11.34 -0.13 3.31
N SER A 23 11.43 0.67 2.23
CA SER A 23 11.09 0.22 0.88
C SER A 23 11.84 -1.04 0.48
N ASP A 24 13.16 -1.11 0.71
CA ASP A 24 13.93 -2.32 0.40
C ASP A 24 13.41 -3.58 1.11
N VAL A 25 13.01 -3.45 2.38
CA VAL A 25 12.47 -4.57 3.16
C VAL A 25 11.08 -4.94 2.69
N VAL A 26 10.24 -3.94 2.42
CA VAL A 26 8.86 -4.13 1.93
C VAL A 26 8.87 -4.79 0.55
N PHE A 27 9.73 -4.33 -0.36
CA PHE A 27 9.90 -4.93 -1.68
C PHE A 27 10.37 -6.38 -1.57
N LYS A 28 11.33 -6.68 -0.69
CA LYS A 28 11.79 -8.04 -0.49
C LYS A 28 10.69 -8.96 0.06
N GLU A 29 9.92 -8.52 1.05
CA GLU A 29 8.80 -9.31 1.59
C GLU A 29 7.72 -9.53 0.51
N PHE A 30 7.41 -8.52 -0.30
CA PHE A 30 6.48 -8.66 -1.41
C PHE A 30 7.00 -9.50 -2.57
N ASP A 31 8.30 -9.49 -2.86
CA ASP A 31 8.93 -10.39 -3.83
C ASP A 31 8.77 -11.86 -3.40
N GLU A 32 8.96 -12.15 -2.11
CA GLU A 32 8.75 -13.49 -1.56
C GLU A 32 7.28 -13.92 -1.68
N ILE A 33 6.34 -13.02 -1.38
CA ILE A 33 4.90 -13.23 -1.54
C ILE A 33 4.53 -13.45 -3.02
N GLN A 34 4.98 -12.58 -3.93
CA GLN A 34 4.74 -12.70 -5.37
C GLN A 34 5.33 -13.99 -5.94
N GLY A 35 6.50 -14.41 -5.44
CA GLY A 35 7.13 -15.67 -5.82
C GLY A 35 6.32 -16.91 -5.40
N ARG A 36 5.59 -16.86 -4.28
CA ARG A 36 4.65 -17.90 -3.86
C ARG A 36 3.36 -17.85 -4.67
N TYR A 37 2.80 -16.66 -4.85
CA TYR A 37 1.60 -16.43 -5.66
C TYR A 37 1.78 -16.95 -7.10
N SER A 38 2.94 -16.68 -7.71
CA SER A 38 3.29 -17.15 -9.05
C SER A 38 3.40 -18.67 -9.18
N LYS A 39 3.53 -19.40 -8.06
CA LYS A 39 3.50 -20.87 -8.00
C LYS A 39 2.09 -21.43 -7.75
N GLY A 40 1.09 -20.55 -7.59
CA GLY A 40 -0.28 -20.90 -7.25
C GLY A 40 -0.48 -21.22 -5.76
N GLU A 41 0.42 -20.75 -4.89
CA GLU A 41 0.26 -20.88 -3.43
C GLU A 41 -0.68 -19.79 -2.89
N ASP A 42 -1.44 -20.12 -1.84
CA ASP A 42 -2.28 -19.16 -1.13
C ASP A 42 -1.41 -18.21 -0.30
N ILE A 43 -1.47 -16.92 -0.63
CA ILE A 43 -0.69 -15.86 0.01
C ILE A 43 -1.50 -15.01 0.99
N ILE A 44 -2.79 -15.28 1.19
CA ILE A 44 -3.66 -14.48 2.07
C ILE A 44 -3.12 -14.47 3.49
N ALA A 45 -2.56 -15.59 3.96
CA ALA A 45 -1.92 -15.68 5.27
C ALA A 45 -0.66 -14.80 5.37
N ASP A 46 0.17 -14.79 4.33
CA ASP A 46 1.39 -13.97 4.28
C ASP A 46 1.04 -12.47 4.24
N LEU A 47 0.03 -12.07 3.47
CA LEU A 47 -0.48 -10.69 3.43
C LEU A 47 -1.07 -10.26 4.79
N LYS A 48 -1.81 -11.14 5.48
CA LYS A 48 -2.32 -10.90 6.84
C LYS A 48 -1.19 -10.72 7.85
N GLU A 49 -0.15 -11.53 7.77
CA GLU A 49 1.00 -11.43 8.65
C GLU A 49 1.76 -10.12 8.40
N PHE A 50 1.99 -9.77 7.13
CA PHE A 50 2.60 -8.49 6.76
C PHE A 50 1.82 -7.31 7.35
N ARG A 51 0.50 -7.30 7.14
CA ARG A 51 -0.37 -6.25 7.66
C ARG A 51 -0.32 -6.17 9.19
N SER A 52 -0.31 -7.30 9.88
CA SER A 52 -0.26 -7.34 11.34
C SER A 52 1.04 -6.76 11.87
N LYS A 53 2.16 -7.00 11.17
CA LYS A 53 3.48 -6.43 11.49
C LYS A 53 3.57 -4.95 11.16
N ARG A 54 3.02 -4.52 10.01
CA ARG A 54 3.20 -3.18 9.45
C ARG A 54 1.86 -2.59 8.97
N PRO A 55 0.91 -2.29 9.88
CA PRO A 55 -0.44 -1.88 9.50
C PRO A 55 -0.47 -0.52 8.77
N GLY A 56 0.43 0.40 9.13
CA GLY A 56 0.55 1.69 8.45
C GLY A 56 1.01 1.54 7.00
N ILE A 57 2.06 0.76 6.77
CA ILE A 57 2.57 0.48 5.43
C ILE A 57 1.52 -0.25 4.59
N PHE A 58 0.84 -1.24 5.17
CA PHE A 58 -0.24 -1.94 4.48
C PHE A 58 -1.37 -1.00 4.06
N MET A 59 -1.73 0.00 4.89
CA MET A 59 -2.69 1.03 4.49
C MET A 59 -2.22 1.84 3.27
N VAL A 60 -0.92 2.15 3.19
CA VAL A 60 -0.35 2.83 2.01
C VAL A 60 -0.46 1.93 0.78
N ILE A 61 -0.05 0.67 0.89
CA ILE A 61 -0.14 -0.33 -0.19
C ILE A 61 -1.58 -0.51 -0.67
N ASN A 62 -2.54 -0.62 0.24
CA ASN A 62 -3.95 -0.68 -0.09
C ASN A 62 -4.40 0.58 -0.87
N ASN A 63 -3.93 1.77 -0.47
CA ASN A 63 -4.25 3.00 -1.20
C ASN A 63 -3.59 3.04 -2.59
N ILE A 64 -2.40 2.44 -2.76
CA ILE A 64 -1.72 2.32 -4.05
C ILE A 64 -2.57 1.57 -5.07
N PHE A 65 -3.17 0.45 -4.67
CA PHE A 65 -3.93 -0.41 -5.57
C PHE A 65 -5.41 -0.01 -5.70
N HIS A 66 -6.06 0.41 -4.61
CA HIS A 66 -7.52 0.63 -4.60
C HIS A 66 -7.94 2.10 -4.60
N LYS A 67 -7.01 3.02 -4.32
CA LYS A 67 -7.31 4.45 -4.17
C LYS A 67 -6.29 5.35 -4.86
N GLU A 68 -5.81 4.95 -6.03
CA GLU A 68 -4.78 5.69 -6.78
C GLU A 68 -5.10 7.18 -6.90
N VAL A 69 -6.31 7.55 -7.31
CA VAL A 69 -6.71 8.96 -7.44
C VAL A 69 -6.65 9.73 -6.12
N GLU A 70 -7.09 9.10 -5.02
CA GLU A 70 -7.02 9.70 -3.67
C GLU A 70 -5.58 9.76 -3.16
N LEU A 71 -4.75 8.78 -3.53
CA LEU A 71 -3.35 8.72 -3.20
C LEU A 71 -2.59 9.84 -3.91
N GLU A 72 -2.76 10.00 -5.23
CA GLU A 72 -2.11 11.05 -6.01
C GLU A 72 -2.43 12.44 -5.47
N ASP A 73 -3.71 12.75 -5.22
CA ASP A 73 -4.13 14.03 -4.62
C ASP A 73 -3.45 14.26 -3.26
N LYS A 74 -3.31 13.22 -2.43
CA LYS A 74 -2.57 13.29 -1.17
C LYS A 74 -1.06 13.48 -1.38
N LEU A 75 -0.46 12.84 -2.37
CA LEU A 75 0.97 13.02 -2.66
C LEU A 75 1.25 14.45 -3.14
N GLU A 76 0.34 15.03 -3.91
CA GLU A 76 0.39 16.42 -4.37
C GLU A 76 0.20 17.42 -3.25
N ARG A 77 -0.88 17.32 -2.49
CA ARG A 77 -1.15 18.21 -1.35
C ARG A 77 -0.09 18.06 -0.25
N GLY A 78 0.46 16.86 -0.08
CA GLY A 78 1.53 16.55 0.88
C GLY A 78 2.91 17.05 0.48
N LYS A 79 3.05 17.61 -0.73
CA LYS A 79 4.34 18.03 -1.32
C LYS A 79 5.39 16.92 -1.28
N ILE A 80 4.95 15.68 -1.48
CA ILE A 80 5.81 14.51 -1.47
C ILE A 80 6.77 14.57 -2.65
N GLY A 81 8.05 14.29 -2.39
CA GLY A 81 9.11 14.39 -3.36
C GLY A 81 8.95 13.42 -4.52
N LYS A 82 9.54 13.73 -5.67
CA LYS A 82 9.46 12.88 -6.86
C LYS A 82 10.02 11.47 -6.59
N GLU A 83 11.12 11.36 -5.83
CA GLU A 83 11.75 10.08 -5.50
C GLU A 83 10.81 9.14 -4.72
N GLU A 84 10.07 9.67 -3.74
CA GLU A 84 9.09 8.89 -2.98
C GLU A 84 7.93 8.44 -3.88
N ARG A 85 7.46 9.30 -4.78
CA ARG A 85 6.41 8.95 -5.76
C ARG A 85 6.88 7.90 -6.75
N ASP A 86 8.10 8.03 -7.26
CA ASP A 86 8.70 7.06 -8.17
C ASP A 86 8.80 5.69 -7.49
N LYS A 87 9.11 5.63 -6.18
CA LYS A 87 9.11 4.38 -5.42
C LYS A 87 7.73 3.75 -5.22
N ILE A 88 6.71 4.57 -4.99
CA ILE A 88 5.31 4.12 -4.91
C ILE A 88 4.89 3.51 -6.25
N GLN A 89 5.21 4.19 -7.35
CA GLN A 89 4.90 3.74 -8.70
C GLN A 89 5.64 2.43 -9.02
N GLU A 90 6.93 2.34 -8.69
CA GLU A 90 7.73 1.12 -8.86
C GLU A 90 7.11 -0.07 -8.12
N PHE A 91 6.66 0.15 -6.88
CA PHE A 91 5.98 -0.89 -6.09
C PHE A 91 4.67 -1.33 -6.76
N LYS A 92 3.87 -0.35 -7.22
CA LYS A 92 2.61 -0.63 -7.90
C LYS A 92 2.80 -1.48 -9.15
N ASP A 93 3.71 -1.08 -10.03
CA ASP A 93 3.93 -1.74 -11.31
C ASP A 93 4.54 -3.13 -11.14
N ARG A 94 5.36 -3.33 -10.11
CA ARG A 94 6.02 -4.61 -9.84
C ARG A 94 5.09 -5.63 -9.19
N PHE A 95 4.21 -5.19 -8.31
CA PHE A 95 3.31 -6.04 -7.52
C PHE A 95 1.85 -5.92 -7.93
N SER A 96 1.57 -5.45 -9.16
CA SER A 96 0.21 -5.30 -9.69
C SER A 96 -0.58 -6.60 -9.66
N ASP A 97 0.09 -7.74 -9.86
CA ASP A 97 -0.53 -9.07 -9.84
C ASP A 97 -1.10 -9.45 -8.47
N LEU A 98 -0.62 -8.80 -7.40
CA LEU A 98 -1.08 -9.01 -6.02
C LEU A 98 -2.26 -8.12 -5.65
N ALA A 99 -2.67 -7.18 -6.51
CA ALA A 99 -3.74 -6.23 -6.22
C ALA A 99 -5.06 -6.95 -5.92
N ASP A 100 -5.40 -7.99 -6.70
CA ASP A 100 -6.63 -8.77 -6.50
C ASP A 100 -6.62 -9.52 -5.16
N GLU A 101 -5.49 -10.11 -4.77
CA GLU A 101 -5.34 -10.81 -3.48
C GLU A 101 -5.41 -9.85 -2.28
N ILE A 102 -4.86 -8.64 -2.43
CA ILE A 102 -4.98 -7.57 -1.43
C ILE A 102 -6.44 -7.11 -1.31
N ASP A 103 -7.17 -6.98 -2.41
CA ASP A 103 -8.60 -6.67 -2.42
C ASP A 103 -9.39 -7.74 -1.68
N LEU A 104 -9.17 -9.01 -2.05
CA LEU A 104 -9.84 -10.16 -1.44
C LEU A 104 -9.59 -10.22 0.06
N LEU A 105 -8.36 -9.92 0.51
CA LEU A 105 -8.05 -9.83 1.92
C LEU A 105 -8.88 -8.74 2.62
N VAL A 106 -8.95 -7.54 2.05
CA VAL A 106 -9.66 -6.41 2.65
C VAL A 106 -11.18 -6.63 2.63
N LEU A 107 -11.72 -7.15 1.53
CA LEU A 107 -13.15 -7.50 1.40
C LEU A 107 -13.56 -8.64 2.34
N GLY A 108 -12.71 -9.67 2.45
CA GLY A 108 -12.93 -10.80 3.36
C GLY A 108 -13.00 -10.36 4.83
N GLU A 109 -12.25 -9.33 5.21
CA GLU A 109 -12.29 -8.77 6.56
C GLU A 109 -13.46 -7.83 6.82
N LEU A 110 -13.97 -7.16 5.79
CA LEU A 110 -15.18 -6.34 5.89
C LEU A 110 -16.46 -7.19 6.02
N GLY A 111 -16.33 -8.53 6.01
CA GLY A 111 -17.45 -9.46 6.08
C GLY A 111 -18.29 -9.47 4.79
N LEU A 112 -17.73 -8.96 3.69
CA LEU A 112 -18.36 -8.91 2.37
C LEU A 112 -18.02 -10.15 1.51
N GLY A 113 -17.16 -11.04 2.00
CA GLY A 113 -16.78 -12.29 1.33
C GLY A 113 -17.73 -13.46 1.61
N GLY A 114 -19.05 -13.25 1.47
CA GLY A 114 -20.10 -14.25 1.69
C GLY A 114 -20.95 -14.48 0.46
#